data_AF-A0A2N1UIM1-F1
#
_entry.id   AF-A0A2N1UIM1-F1
#
_cell.length_a   1.000
_cell.length_b   1.000
_cell.length_c   1.000
_cell.angle_alpha   90.00
_cell.angle_beta   90.00
_cell.angle_gamma   90.00
#
_symmetry.space_group_name_H-M   'P 1'
#
loop_
_entity.id
_entity.type
_entity.pdbx_description
1 polymer ?
#
loop_
_entity_poly.entity_id
_entity_poly.type
_entity_poly.pdbx_seq_one_letter_code
_entity_poly.pdbx_strand_id
1 'polypeptide(L)'
;MNENEDNSRRVKCPFCAELIMPEAVICRFCHSDLSNKKANTGKPPGMWQAAIWNLICPGLGAWRLGHRRRGVITMLVLVGALLIGSLQIAELVSKKVEKAMRTGNTQIIYSLTEETKDNFWMDVFFYGYIISFIDLWFLVTNKQKLTEQKNKNEPQHQ
;
A
#
# COMPACT_ATOMS: atom_id res chain seq x y z
N MET A 1 11.71 -46.62 -24.49
CA MET A 1 11.14 -45.26 -24.51
C MET A 1 10.36 -45.12 -23.21
N ASN A 2 10.79 -44.22 -22.31
CA ASN A 2 10.31 -44.16 -20.93
C ASN A 2 8.94 -43.45 -20.85
N GLU A 3 7.86 -44.23 -20.71
CA GLU A 3 6.48 -43.73 -20.57
C GLU A 3 6.21 -42.97 -19.24
N ASN A 4 7.19 -42.88 -18.34
CA ASN A 4 7.02 -42.31 -17.00
C ASN A 4 7.32 -40.80 -16.88
N GLU A 5 8.04 -40.17 -17.83
CA GLU A 5 8.39 -38.74 -17.71
C GLU A 5 7.31 -37.78 -18.24
N ASP A 6 6.42 -38.24 -19.13
CA ASP A 6 5.40 -37.39 -19.75
C ASP A 6 4.16 -37.18 -18.88
N ASN A 7 3.84 -38.13 -17.99
CA ASN A 7 2.69 -37.99 -17.09
C ASN A 7 2.96 -36.97 -15.96
N SER A 8 4.23 -36.82 -15.56
CA SER A 8 4.66 -35.83 -14.54
C SER A 8 4.53 -34.37 -14.97
N ARG A 9 4.31 -34.08 -16.26
CA ARG A 9 4.22 -32.70 -16.79
C ARG A 9 2.79 -32.26 -17.10
N ARG A 10 1.78 -33.10 -16.88
CA ARG A 10 0.38 -32.74 -17.08
C ARG A 10 -0.12 -31.89 -15.92
N VAL A 11 -0.81 -30.80 -16.24
CA VAL A 11 -1.40 -29.89 -15.25
C VAL A 11 -2.90 -30.04 -15.25
N LYS A 12 -3.55 -29.78 -14.11
CA LYS A 12 -5.01 -29.82 -14.01
C LYS A 12 -5.62 -28.60 -14.68
N CYS A 13 -6.66 -28.81 -15.49
CA CYS A 13 -7.47 -27.74 -16.03
C CYS A 13 -8.12 -26.94 -14.89
N PRO A 14 -8.04 -25.60 -14.88
CA PRO A 14 -8.63 -24.77 -13.82
C PRO A 14 -10.16 -24.75 -13.82
N PHE A 15 -10.80 -25.23 -14.89
CA PHE A 15 -12.26 -25.19 -15.06
C PHE A 15 -12.91 -26.55 -14.77
N CYS A 16 -12.30 -27.64 -15.22
CA CYS A 16 -12.86 -28.99 -15.08
C CYS A 16 -11.96 -29.99 -14.35
N ALA A 17 -10.80 -29.54 -13.84
CA ALA A 17 -9.83 -30.34 -13.08
C ALA A 17 -9.18 -31.53 -13.84
N GLU A 18 -9.48 -31.71 -15.11
CA GLU A 18 -8.94 -32.79 -15.95
C GLU A 18 -7.46 -32.57 -16.30
N LEU A 19 -6.71 -33.66 -16.50
CA LEU A 19 -5.27 -33.60 -16.79
C LEU A 19 -5.02 -33.21 -18.25
N ILE A 20 -4.44 -32.02 -18.43
CA ILE A 20 -4.15 -31.43 -19.75
C ILE A 20 -2.65 -31.15 -19.91
N MET A 21 -2.22 -30.96 -21.16
CA MET A 21 -0.87 -30.52 -21.48
C MET A 21 -0.70 -29.05 -21.06
N PRO A 22 0.46 -28.65 -20.52
CA PRO A 22 0.70 -27.28 -20.04
C PRO A 22 0.71 -26.24 -21.17
N GLU A 23 0.91 -26.68 -22.40
CA GLU A 23 0.88 -25.87 -23.62
C GLU A 23 -0.54 -25.72 -24.21
N ALA A 24 -1.54 -26.40 -23.66
CA ALA A 24 -2.89 -26.36 -24.20
C ALA A 24 -3.50 -24.94 -24.07
N VAL A 25 -3.91 -24.38 -25.21
CA VAL A 25 -4.63 -23.10 -25.29
C VAL A 25 -6.11 -23.29 -24.99
N ILE A 26 -6.67 -24.45 -25.33
CA ILE A 26 -8.07 -24.81 -25.09
C ILE A 26 -8.11 -26.19 -24.41
N CYS A 27 -8.95 -26.35 -23.37
CA CYS A 27 -9.14 -27.65 -22.74
C CYS A 27 -9.95 -28.58 -23.64
N ARG A 28 -9.45 -29.78 -23.96
CA ARG A 28 -10.18 -30.78 -24.78
C ARG A 28 -11.48 -31.28 -24.13
N PHE A 29 -11.59 -31.22 -22.81
CA PHE A 29 -12.70 -31.81 -22.06
C PHE A 29 -13.84 -30.81 -21.86
N CYS A 30 -13.55 -29.63 -21.30
CA CYS A 30 -14.56 -28.60 -21.07
C CYS A 30 -14.57 -27.48 -22.12
N HIS A 31 -13.70 -27.54 -23.13
CA HIS A 31 -13.62 -26.57 -24.23
C HIS A 31 -13.40 -25.12 -23.78
N SER A 32 -12.92 -24.91 -22.55
CA SER A 32 -12.64 -23.57 -22.02
C SER A 32 -11.29 -23.05 -22.54
N ASP A 33 -11.26 -21.75 -22.83
CA ASP A 33 -10.06 -21.04 -23.24
C ASP A 33 -9.14 -20.79 -22.04
N LEU A 34 -7.93 -21.35 -22.11
CA LEU A 34 -6.88 -21.26 -21.10
C LEU A 34 -5.89 -20.12 -21.39
N SER A 35 -5.92 -19.54 -22.60
CA SER A 35 -5.01 -18.46 -23.02
C SER A 35 -5.16 -17.22 -22.14
N ASN A 36 -6.38 -16.96 -21.68
CA ASN A 36 -6.72 -15.79 -20.87
C ASN A 36 -6.15 -15.84 -19.43
N LYS A 37 -5.68 -17.00 -18.98
CA LYS A 37 -5.09 -17.15 -17.64
C LYS A 37 -3.61 -16.74 -17.60
N LYS A 38 -2.87 -16.87 -18.72
CA LYS A 38 -1.47 -16.39 -18.81
C LYS A 38 -1.37 -14.87 -18.82
N ALA A 39 -2.43 -14.17 -19.25
CA ALA A 39 -2.49 -12.70 -19.21
C ALA A 39 -2.75 -12.12 -17.80
N ASN A 40 -3.20 -12.95 -16.85
CA ASN A 40 -3.55 -12.54 -15.49
C ASN A 40 -2.50 -12.95 -14.43
N THR A 41 -1.26 -13.28 -14.84
CA THR A 41 -0.15 -13.40 -13.90
C THR A 41 0.27 -12.00 -13.45
N GLY A 42 -0.44 -11.50 -12.43
CA GLY A 42 0.00 -10.51 -11.46
C GLY A 42 0.91 -9.42 -12.01
N LYS A 43 0.35 -8.48 -12.78
CA LYS A 43 1.00 -7.17 -12.93
C LYS A 43 1.20 -6.64 -11.50
N PRO A 44 2.45 -6.41 -11.04
CA PRO A 44 2.65 -5.85 -9.72
C PRO A 44 1.81 -4.58 -9.62
N PRO A 45 1.09 -4.35 -8.50
CA PRO A 45 0.24 -3.18 -8.37
C PRO A 45 1.05 -1.96 -8.79
N GLY A 46 0.55 -1.23 -9.79
CA GLY A 46 1.28 -0.10 -10.35
C GLY A 46 1.66 0.85 -9.22
N MET A 47 2.84 1.49 -9.34
CA MET A 47 3.36 2.48 -8.39
C MET A 47 2.27 3.46 -7.93
N TRP A 48 1.38 3.86 -8.84
CA TRP A 48 0.21 4.69 -8.58
C TRP A 48 -0.84 4.09 -7.64
N GLN A 49 -1.15 2.78 -7.75
CA GLN A 49 -2.04 2.14 -6.78
C GLN A 49 -1.44 2.14 -5.38
N ALA A 50 -0.15 1.86 -5.24
CA ALA A 50 0.52 1.91 -3.93
C ALA A 50 0.52 3.32 -3.34
N ALA A 51 0.75 4.35 -4.18
CA ALA A 51 0.70 5.74 -3.78
C ALA A 51 -0.71 6.20 -3.36
N ILE A 52 -1.76 5.80 -4.11
CA ILE A 52 -3.16 6.08 -3.75
C ILE A 52 -3.52 5.48 -2.39
N TRP A 53 -3.07 4.26 -2.10
CA TRP A 53 -3.31 3.64 -0.79
C TRP A 53 -2.54 4.33 0.34
N ASN A 54 -1.39 4.93 0.06
CA ASN A 54 -0.65 5.73 1.05
C ASN A 54 -1.25 7.12 1.27
N LEU A 55 -1.92 7.68 0.25
CA LEU A 55 -2.66 8.93 0.34
C LEU A 55 -3.90 8.78 1.25
N ILE A 56 -4.61 7.65 1.15
CA ILE A 56 -5.79 7.38 1.97
C ILE A 56 -5.41 7.06 3.41
N CYS A 57 -4.38 6.23 3.62
CA CYS A 57 -3.85 5.89 4.93
C CYS A 57 -2.33 5.78 4.86
N PRO A 58 -1.57 6.67 5.52
CA PRO A 58 -0.13 6.58 5.50
C PRO A 58 0.33 5.28 6.17
N GLY A 59 1.14 4.49 5.44
CA GLY A 59 1.60 3.16 5.85
C GLY A 59 0.82 1.98 5.25
N LEU A 60 -0.37 2.20 4.69
CA LEU A 60 -1.18 1.12 4.07
C LEU A 60 -0.57 0.63 2.75
N GLY A 61 0.07 1.53 2.00
CA GLY A 61 0.79 1.20 0.77
C GLY A 61 1.94 0.21 1.02
N ALA A 62 2.78 0.48 2.03
CA ALA A 62 3.89 -0.39 2.41
C ALA A 62 3.41 -1.77 2.93
N TRP A 63 2.27 -1.80 3.62
CA TRP A 63 1.65 -3.05 4.07
C TRP A 63 1.20 -3.91 2.86
N ARG A 64 0.51 -3.35 1.87
CA ARG A 64 0.09 -4.09 0.66
C ARG A 64 1.26 -4.59 -0.19
N LEU A 65 2.40 -3.90 -0.14
CA LEU A 65 3.64 -4.32 -0.80
C LEU A 65 4.37 -5.48 -0.07
N GLY A 66 3.85 -5.97 1.05
CA GLY A 66 4.42 -7.09 1.82
C GLY A 66 5.40 -6.68 2.91
N HIS A 67 5.74 -5.39 3.04
CA HIS A 67 6.58 -4.87 4.12
C HIS A 67 5.74 -4.50 5.35
N ARG A 68 5.08 -5.52 5.92
CA ARG A 68 4.13 -5.41 7.06
C ARG A 68 4.66 -4.59 8.24
N ARG A 69 5.90 -4.84 8.69
CA ARG A 69 6.45 -4.19 9.88
C ARG A 69 6.64 -2.69 9.70
N ARG A 70 7.15 -2.24 8.54
CA ARG A 70 7.37 -0.81 8.28
C ARG A 70 6.06 -0.06 8.15
N GLY A 71 5.10 -0.62 7.40
CA GLY A 71 3.76 -0.04 7.26
C GLY A 71 3.02 0.12 8.58
N VAL A 72 3.07 -0.89 9.46
CA VAL A 72 2.44 -0.83 10.80
C VAL A 72 3.11 0.23 11.67
N ILE A 73 4.44 0.33 11.68
CA ILE A 73 5.15 1.34 12.46
C ILE A 73 4.77 2.74 11.98
N THR A 74 4.82 3.02 10.67
CA THR A 74 4.43 4.33 10.12
C THR A 74 2.98 4.68 10.42
N MET A 75 2.08 3.70 10.36
CA MET A 75 0.66 3.90 10.63
C MET A 75 0.43 4.21 12.11
N LEU A 76 1.05 3.46 13.03
CA LEU A 76 0.95 3.71 14.47
C LEU A 76 1.54 5.06 14.89
N VAL A 77 2.70 5.44 14.33
CA VAL A 77 3.35 6.72 14.65
C VAL A 77 2.48 7.90 14.18
N LEU A 78 1.96 7.86 12.95
CA LEU A 78 1.16 8.95 12.42
C LEU A 78 -0.22 9.03 13.05
N VAL A 79 -0.89 7.90 13.25
CA VAL A 79 -2.17 7.87 13.96
C VAL A 79 -1.99 8.31 15.41
N GLY A 80 -0.93 7.86 16.08
CA GLY A 80 -0.61 8.29 17.44
C GLY A 80 -0.36 9.80 17.55
N ALA A 81 0.46 10.36 16.66
CA ALA A 81 0.73 11.80 16.61
C ALA A 81 -0.54 12.62 16.34
N LEU A 82 -1.40 12.15 15.42
CA LEU A 82 -2.66 12.80 15.11
C LEU A 82 -3.63 12.76 16.29
N LEU A 83 -3.74 11.62 16.97
CA LEU A 83 -4.61 11.46 18.14
C LEU A 83 -4.14 12.31 19.31
N ILE A 84 -2.84 12.30 19.63
CA ILE A 84 -2.30 13.11 20.72
C ILE A 84 -2.42 14.61 20.40
N GLY A 85 -2.08 15.02 19.17
CA GLY A 85 -2.22 16.40 18.73
C GLY A 85 -3.67 16.90 18.81
N SER A 86 -4.63 16.10 18.32
CA SER A 86 -6.05 16.46 18.36
C SER A 86 -6.63 16.56 19.78
N LEU A 87 -6.19 15.69 20.70
CA LEU A 87 -6.58 15.77 22.12
C LEU A 87 -6.09 17.07 22.76
N GLN A 88 -4.83 17.44 22.55
CA GLN A 88 -4.26 18.67 23.12
C GLN A 88 -4.95 19.93 22.58
N ILE A 89 -5.24 19.95 21.27
CA ILE A 89 -5.94 21.06 20.63
C ILE A 89 -7.38 21.16 21.15
N ALA A 90 -8.11 20.05 21.28
CA ALA A 90 -9.50 20.06 21.73
C ALA A 90 -9.68 20.67 23.13
N GLU A 91 -8.80 20.33 24.07
CA GLU A 91 -8.85 20.89 25.44
C GLU A 91 -8.53 22.38 25.46
N LEU A 92 -7.54 22.81 24.67
CA LEU A 92 -7.09 24.21 24.60
C LEU A 92 -8.12 25.11 23.91
N VAL A 93 -8.71 24.61 22.81
CA VAL A 93 -9.80 25.28 22.09
C VAL A 93 -10.99 25.47 23.01
N SER A 94 -11.44 24.43 23.71
CA SER A 94 -12.63 24.51 24.57
C SER A 94 -12.51 25.60 25.64
N LYS A 95 -11.36 25.67 26.34
CA LYS A 95 -11.13 26.67 27.40
C LYS A 95 -11.08 28.10 26.87
N LYS A 96 -10.43 28.33 25.73
CA LYS A 96 -10.28 29.68 25.17
C LYS A 96 -11.50 30.14 24.38
N VAL A 97 -12.24 29.24 23.74
CA VAL A 97 -13.52 29.52 23.08
C VAL A 97 -14.58 29.91 24.11
N GLU A 98 -14.66 29.24 25.26
CA GLU A 98 -15.56 29.64 26.35
C GLU A 98 -15.24 31.06 26.84
N LYS A 99 -13.96 31.37 27.05
CA LYS A 99 -13.52 32.71 27.46
C LYS A 99 -13.83 33.77 26.41
N ALA A 100 -13.69 33.46 25.12
CA ALA A 100 -14.02 34.36 24.02
C ALA A 100 -15.54 34.60 23.92
N MET A 101 -16.35 33.55 24.03
CA MET A 101 -17.82 33.66 24.03
C MET A 101 -18.33 34.51 25.19
N ARG A 102 -17.70 34.40 26.37
CA ARG A 102 -18.09 35.18 27.56
C ARG A 102 -17.65 36.65 27.50
N THR A 103 -16.54 36.95 26.81
CA THR A 103 -15.98 38.32 26.74
C THR A 103 -16.34 39.06 25.47
N GLY A 104 -16.91 38.39 24.46
CA GLY A 104 -17.17 38.96 23.13
C GLY A 104 -15.89 39.36 22.38
N ASN A 105 -14.72 38.98 22.88
CA ASN A 105 -13.43 39.43 22.36
C ASN A 105 -12.87 38.42 21.36
N THR A 106 -12.98 38.76 20.07
CA THR A 106 -12.53 37.93 18.95
C THR A 106 -11.01 37.81 18.84
N GLN A 107 -10.24 38.71 19.46
CA GLN A 107 -8.76 38.66 19.49
C GLN A 107 -8.23 37.35 20.11
N ILE A 108 -8.97 36.78 21.06
CA ILE A 108 -8.60 35.53 21.73
C ILE A 108 -8.57 34.37 20.72
N ILE A 109 -9.45 34.38 19.70
CA ILE A 109 -9.51 33.34 18.67
C ILE A 109 -8.31 33.42 17.71
N TYR A 110 -7.84 34.62 17.39
CA TYR A 110 -6.65 34.79 16.56
C TYR A 110 -5.39 34.29 17.28
N SER A 111 -5.22 34.63 18.56
CA SER A 111 -4.12 34.10 19.37
C SER A 111 -4.15 32.57 19.53
N LEU A 112 -5.35 31.97 19.47
CA LEU A 112 -5.53 30.53 19.45
C LEU A 112 -4.92 29.88 18.21
N THR A 113 -5.15 30.52 17.07
CA THR A 113 -4.75 30.01 15.75
C THR A 113 -3.23 30.02 15.63
N GLU A 114 -2.59 31.03 16.21
CA GLU A 114 -1.13 31.16 16.24
C GLU A 114 -0.48 30.12 17.15
N GLU A 115 -0.98 29.94 18.38
CA GLU A 115 -0.50 28.88 19.29
C GLU A 115 -0.79 27.47 18.75
N THR A 116 -1.87 27.29 17.99
CA THR A 116 -2.20 25.99 17.39
C THR A 116 -1.26 25.62 16.23
N LYS A 117 -0.70 26.63 15.55
CA LYS A 117 0.21 26.46 14.44
C LYS A 117 1.58 25.94 14.89
N ASP A 118 2.02 26.33 16.08
CA ASP A 118 3.31 25.91 16.67
C ASP A 118 3.23 24.56 17.40
N ASN A 119 2.15 23.80 17.19
CA ASN A 119 2.00 22.47 17.78
C ASN A 119 3.02 21.49 17.19
N PHE A 120 4.01 21.13 18.01
CA PHE A 120 5.03 20.13 17.70
C PHE A 120 4.44 18.82 17.13
N TRP A 121 3.28 18.37 17.62
CA TRP A 121 2.64 17.14 17.11
C TRP A 121 2.12 17.26 15.68
N MET A 122 1.69 18.45 15.26
CA MET A 122 1.26 18.71 13.88
C MET A 122 2.45 18.71 12.93
N ASP A 123 3.59 19.27 13.35
CA ASP A 123 4.85 19.17 12.62
C ASP A 123 5.31 17.71 12.49
N VAL A 124 5.34 16.96 13.59
CA VAL A 124 5.70 15.52 13.57
C VAL A 124 4.79 14.74 12.63
N PHE A 125 3.49 15.02 12.62
CA PHE A 125 2.55 14.40 11.69
C PHE A 125 2.87 14.77 10.23
N PHE A 126 3.07 16.06 9.93
CA PHE A 126 3.34 16.54 8.58
C PHE A 126 4.66 16.00 8.01
N TYR A 127 5.75 16.12 8.78
CA TYR A 127 7.06 15.60 8.38
C TYR A 127 7.05 14.07 8.32
N GLY A 128 6.41 13.39 9.28
CA GLY A 128 6.26 11.95 9.25
C GLY A 128 5.47 11.45 8.04
N TYR A 129 4.46 12.21 7.61
CA TYR A 129 3.67 11.92 6.42
C TYR A 129 4.50 12.04 5.15
N ILE A 130 5.29 13.11 5.00
CA ILE A 130 6.21 13.28 3.87
C ILE A 130 7.24 12.14 3.84
N ILE A 131 7.83 11.80 4.99
CA ILE A 131 8.81 10.71 5.11
C ILE A 131 8.18 9.36 4.71
N SER A 132 6.93 9.11 5.08
CA SER A 132 6.18 7.90 4.66
C SER A 132 6.08 7.79 3.13
N PHE A 133 5.88 8.90 2.43
CA PHE A 133 5.89 8.92 0.96
C PHE A 133 7.27 8.63 0.36
N ILE A 134 8.33 9.16 0.97
CA ILE A 134 9.70 8.92 0.54
C ILE A 134 10.09 7.44 0.75
N ASP A 135 9.78 6.85 1.91
CA ASP A 135 10.03 5.42 2.19
C ASP A 135 9.27 4.52 1.21
N LEU A 136 8.02 4.85 0.92
CA LEU A 136 7.23 4.12 -0.07
C LEU A 136 7.85 4.20 -1.47
N TRP A 137 8.26 5.39 -1.91
CA TRP A 137 8.92 5.56 -3.21
C TRP A 137 10.18 4.70 -3.27
N PHE A 138 11.05 4.79 -2.26
CA PHE A 138 12.27 4.00 -2.20
C PHE A 138 12.01 2.49 -2.26
N LEU A 139 11.01 1.99 -1.53
CA LEU A 139 10.59 0.58 -1.55
C LEU A 139 10.12 0.13 -2.94
N VAL A 140 9.31 0.96 -3.62
CA VAL A 140 8.81 0.65 -4.97
C VAL A 140 9.97 0.61 -5.97
N THR A 141 10.85 1.60 -5.94
CA THR A 141 12.02 1.65 -6.84
C THR A 141 12.92 0.45 -6.63
N ASN A 142 13.15 0.01 -5.39
CA ASN A 142 13.98 -1.16 -5.12
C ASN A 142 13.35 -2.46 -5.64
N LYS A 143 12.02 -2.62 -5.50
CA LYS A 143 11.29 -3.78 -6.05
C LYS A 143 11.29 -3.83 -7.58
N GLN A 144 11.18 -2.68 -8.25
CA GLN A 144 11.26 -2.63 -9.71
C GLN A 144 12.64 -3.12 -10.19
N LYS A 145 13.73 -2.61 -9.58
CA LYS A 145 15.10 -3.06 -9.89
C LYS A 145 15.29 -4.57 -9.70
N LEU A 146 14.76 -5.12 -8.60
CA LEU A 146 14.78 -6.57 -8.34
C LEU A 146 14.02 -7.39 -9.39
N THR A 147 12.85 -6.89 -9.82
CA THR A 147 12.03 -7.57 -10.83
C THR A 147 12.68 -7.52 -12.21
N GLU A 148 13.27 -6.37 -12.58
CA GLU A 148 14.04 -6.21 -13.82
C GLU A 148 15.27 -7.11 -13.86
N GLN A 149 16.00 -7.22 -12.75
CA GLN A 149 17.14 -8.15 -12.66
C GLN A 149 16.71 -9.61 -12.76
N LYS A 150 15.61 -10.00 -12.09
CA LYS A 150 15.09 -11.37 -12.19
C LYS A 150 14.73 -11.72 -13.64
N ASN A 151 14.05 -10.81 -14.34
CA ASN A 151 13.70 -11.01 -15.76
C ASN A 151 14.93 -11.07 -16.69
N LYS A 152 16.04 -10.40 -16.34
CA LYS A 152 17.30 -10.49 -17.11
C LYS A 152 18.08 -11.78 -16.86
N ASN A 153 17.92 -12.39 -15.68
CA ASN A 153 18.67 -13.58 -15.27
C ASN A 153 17.95 -14.90 -15.59
N GLU A 154 16.68 -14.85 -16.01
CA GLU A 154 15.93 -16.03 -16.46
C GLU A 154 16.27 -16.29 -17.94
N PRO A 155 16.97 -17.38 -18.29
CA PRO A 155 17.30 -17.67 -19.67
C PRO A 155 16.00 -17.88 -20.45
N GLN A 156 15.81 -17.12 -21.52
CA GLN A 156 14.74 -17.37 -22.48
C GLN A 156 15.00 -18.72 -23.15
N HIS A 157 14.46 -19.78 -22.57
CA HIS A 157 14.24 -21.03 -23.31
C HIS A 157 13.12 -20.76 -24.30
N GLN A 158 13.55 -20.33 -25.48
CA GLN A 158 12.79 -20.26 -26.70
C GLN A 158 12.94 -21.59 -27.46
#